data_AF-A0A0B0NLD9-F1
#
_entry.id   AF-A0A0B0NLD9-F1
#
_cell.length_a   1.000
_cell.length_b   1.000
_cell.length_c   1.000
_cell.angle_alpha   90.00
_cell.angle_beta   90.00
_cell.angle_gamma   90.00
#
_symmetry.space_group_name_H-M   'P 1'
#
loop_
_entity.id
_entity.type
_entity.pdbx_description
1 polymer ?
#
loop_
_entity_poly.entity_id
_entity_poly.type
_entity_poly.pdbx_seq_one_letter_code
_entity_poly.pdbx_strand_id
1 'polypeptide(L)'
;MAMDIGADGQSHKAHRSRHSGASAKKKTKARNKEHNSDQKQQNPKAFAFRSNAKAKRLQSRAVEKEQRRLHLPVIDRSYGELPPFVVVVQGPPQVGKSLLIKSLVKHYTKHNLPEVRGPITIVSGKQRRLQFVECRNDINGMIDAAKFADLALLLIDGSYGFEMETFEFLNILQVHGFPKVMGVLTHLDKFKDVKKLKKTKQRLKHRFWTEIYDGAKLFYLSGLIHGKYPKREVHNLARFISVMKFPPLSWRTSHPYILVDRLEDVTPPERLQMNSKCDRNVALYGYLRGCNLKKGTKVHIAGVGDFSLAGVTGLSDPCPLPSAAKKKGLRDKEKLFYAPMSGLGDLLYDKDAVYININDHFVQYSKVDEMGGTTNKENKRDVGEDLVKSLRAVKSPIDEKLEKTKISLFSHNGRKRRKAIFGDGVDHSNLKSTDEENEGDEDDDSDNDNDEGENDRSNEDNESCSGSEFSDGDEEDLKSEGTVHILYSTVHM
;
A
#
# COMPACT_ATOMS: atom_id res chain seq x y z
N MET A 1 11.09 -118.07 -8.83
CA MET A 1 12.44 -118.03 -9.44
C MET A 1 13.37 -117.32 -8.46
N ALA A 2 14.68 -117.55 -8.55
CA ALA A 2 15.68 -116.97 -7.63
C ALA A 2 16.31 -115.67 -8.20
N MET A 3 17.33 -115.16 -7.51
CA MET A 3 18.12 -113.94 -7.81
C MET A 3 17.41 -112.61 -7.41
N ASP A 4 18.07 -111.62 -6.81
CA ASP A 4 19.46 -111.55 -6.31
C ASP A 4 19.60 -110.65 -5.05
N ILE A 5 20.80 -110.63 -4.47
CA ILE A 5 21.20 -109.93 -3.25
C ILE A 5 21.35 -108.41 -3.47
N GLY A 6 20.80 -107.59 -2.56
CA GLY A 6 21.01 -106.14 -2.51
C GLY A 6 21.38 -105.69 -1.10
N ALA A 7 22.57 -105.10 -0.93
CA ALA A 7 23.15 -104.85 0.39
C ALA A 7 22.43 -103.78 1.24
N ASP A 8 22.10 -104.13 2.49
CA ASP A 8 21.69 -103.17 3.51
C ASP A 8 22.85 -102.21 3.86
N GLY A 9 22.81 -101.01 3.30
CA GLY A 9 23.81 -99.97 3.55
C GLY A 9 23.73 -99.44 4.98
N GLN A 10 24.82 -99.55 5.75
CA GLN A 10 24.88 -99.03 7.12
C GLN A 10 24.59 -97.52 7.16
N SER A 11 23.52 -97.13 7.85
CA SER A 11 23.12 -95.74 8.01
C SER A 11 24.05 -94.99 8.98
N HIS A 12 25.14 -94.42 8.45
CA HIS A 12 26.06 -93.60 9.24
C HIS A 12 25.31 -92.47 9.97
N LYS A 13 25.49 -92.37 11.29
CA LYS A 13 24.82 -91.37 12.14
C LYS A 13 25.08 -89.95 11.62
N ALA A 14 24.01 -89.25 11.24
CA ALA A 14 24.07 -87.89 10.72
C ALA A 14 24.74 -86.94 11.73
N HIS A 15 25.86 -86.33 11.33
CA HIS A 15 26.67 -85.53 12.24
C HIS A 15 25.95 -84.23 12.62
N ARG A 16 25.88 -83.94 13.93
CA ARG A 16 25.12 -82.80 14.49
C ARG A 16 25.59 -81.48 13.86
N SER A 17 24.64 -80.70 13.33
CA SER A 17 24.94 -79.42 12.69
C SER A 17 25.38 -78.37 13.71
N ARG A 18 26.46 -77.64 13.41
CA ARG A 18 26.94 -76.56 14.28
C ARG A 18 26.01 -75.35 14.18
N HIS A 19 25.18 -75.14 15.20
CA HIS A 19 24.23 -74.02 15.28
C HIS A 19 24.91 -72.64 15.45
N SER A 20 26.17 -72.61 15.89
CA SER A 20 26.97 -71.39 16.07
C SER A 20 28.32 -71.47 15.34
N GLY A 21 28.90 -70.31 15.03
CA GLY A 21 30.19 -70.18 14.33
C GLY A 21 30.11 -69.55 12.93
N ALA A 22 31.28 -69.29 12.34
CA ALA A 22 31.39 -68.57 11.06
C ALA A 22 30.82 -69.35 9.86
N SER A 23 30.88 -70.69 9.88
CA SER A 23 30.34 -71.55 8.83
C SER A 23 28.80 -71.53 8.78
N ALA A 24 28.13 -71.52 9.93
CA ALA A 24 26.67 -71.39 10.01
C ALA A 24 26.18 -70.08 9.35
N LYS A 25 26.83 -68.96 9.67
CA LYS A 25 26.58 -67.64 9.05
C LYS A 25 26.91 -67.56 7.55
N LYS A 26 27.66 -68.54 7.01
CA LYS A 26 27.94 -68.70 5.58
C LYS A 26 26.82 -69.50 4.89
N LYS A 27 26.30 -70.55 5.53
CA LYS A 27 25.26 -71.43 4.96
C LYS A 27 23.87 -70.78 4.91
N THR A 28 23.51 -69.94 5.89
CA THR A 28 22.26 -69.15 5.83
C THR A 28 22.28 -68.10 4.71
N LYS A 29 23.45 -67.50 4.45
CA LYS A 29 23.65 -66.55 3.34
C LYS A 29 23.59 -67.18 1.95
N ALA A 30 23.71 -68.50 1.82
CA ALA A 30 23.48 -69.18 0.55
C ALA A 30 21.97 -69.30 0.26
N ARG A 31 21.19 -69.88 1.19
CA ARG A 31 19.73 -70.06 1.04
C ARG A 31 18.97 -68.75 0.79
N ASN A 32 19.32 -67.67 1.48
CA ASN A 32 18.68 -66.36 1.28
C ASN A 32 19.00 -65.70 -0.08
N LYS A 33 19.79 -66.35 -0.94
CA LYS A 33 20.20 -65.84 -2.26
C LYS A 33 19.40 -66.43 -3.42
N GLU A 34 18.72 -67.55 -3.22
CA GLU A 34 17.93 -68.27 -4.24
C GLU A 34 16.48 -67.77 -4.33
N HIS A 35 15.97 -67.15 -3.26
CA HIS A 35 14.54 -66.82 -3.11
C HIS A 35 14.14 -65.39 -3.50
N ASN A 36 15.04 -64.56 -4.02
CA ASN A 36 14.76 -63.13 -4.26
C ASN A 36 15.68 -62.55 -5.35
N SER A 37 15.31 -62.73 -6.62
CA SER A 37 16.11 -62.44 -7.81
C SER A 37 16.09 -60.97 -8.26
N ASP A 38 14.96 -60.29 -8.11
CA ASP A 38 14.66 -59.10 -8.93
C ASP A 38 15.10 -57.77 -8.28
N GLN A 39 15.60 -57.82 -7.05
CA GLN A 39 16.32 -56.71 -6.43
C GLN A 39 17.79 -57.07 -6.24
N LYS A 40 18.68 -56.43 -7.01
CA LYS A 40 20.14 -56.57 -6.88
C LYS A 40 20.58 -56.26 -5.45
N GLN A 41 20.84 -57.32 -4.66
CA GLN A 41 21.27 -57.22 -3.26
C GLN A 41 22.65 -56.54 -3.16
N GLN A 42 22.68 -55.22 -3.13
CA GLN A 42 23.89 -54.42 -2.99
C GLN A 42 24.62 -54.80 -1.69
N ASN A 43 25.93 -55.09 -1.79
CA ASN A 43 26.71 -55.59 -0.66
C ASN A 43 26.79 -54.54 0.46
N PRO A 44 26.13 -54.71 1.62
CA PRO A 44 26.04 -53.67 2.64
C PRO A 44 27.39 -53.36 3.32
N LYS A 45 28.42 -54.20 3.11
CA LYS A 45 29.80 -53.90 3.54
C LYS A 45 30.51 -52.89 2.64
N ALA A 46 30.13 -52.78 1.36
CA ALA A 46 30.73 -51.83 0.43
C ALA A 46 30.23 -50.39 0.67
N PHE A 47 28.99 -50.25 1.16
CA PHE A 47 28.35 -48.97 1.48
C PHE A 47 28.52 -48.55 2.95
N ALA A 48 29.48 -49.15 3.68
CA ALA A 48 29.78 -48.80 5.07
C ALA A 48 30.52 -47.46 5.17
N PHE A 49 30.12 -46.60 6.11
CA PHE A 49 30.72 -45.28 6.31
C PHE A 49 32.17 -45.39 6.82
N ARG A 50 33.11 -44.65 6.22
CA ARG A 50 34.52 -44.58 6.67
C ARG A 50 34.72 -44.14 8.13
N SER A 51 33.73 -43.51 8.76
CA SER A 51 33.79 -43.13 10.18
C SER A 51 32.39 -43.03 10.80
N ASN A 52 32.03 -44.02 11.62
CA ASN A 52 30.74 -44.08 12.32
C ASN A 52 30.52 -42.87 13.26
N ALA A 53 31.57 -42.40 13.95
CA ALA A 53 31.48 -41.26 14.85
C ALA A 53 31.18 -39.94 14.11
N LYS A 54 31.82 -39.72 12.94
CA LYS A 54 31.55 -38.54 12.10
C LYS A 54 30.16 -38.63 11.45
N ALA A 55 29.78 -39.81 10.96
CA ALA A 55 28.46 -40.07 10.39
C ALA A 55 27.35 -39.80 11.43
N LYS A 56 27.44 -40.38 12.65
CA LYS A 56 26.46 -40.16 13.73
C LYS A 56 26.34 -38.68 14.10
N ARG A 57 27.46 -37.95 14.26
CA ARG A 57 27.42 -36.50 14.55
C ARG A 57 26.76 -35.68 13.44
N LEU A 58 27.02 -36.01 12.17
CA LEU A 58 26.38 -35.35 11.03
C LEU A 58 24.88 -35.68 10.94
N GLN A 59 24.49 -36.93 11.17
CA GLN A 59 23.10 -37.38 11.17
C GLN A 59 22.31 -36.73 12.31
N SER A 60 22.82 -36.72 13.55
CA SER A 60 22.19 -36.01 14.66
C SER A 60 22.00 -34.52 14.36
N ARG A 61 22.99 -33.85 13.76
CA ARG A 61 22.88 -32.43 13.37
C ARG A 61 21.96 -32.19 12.16
N ALA A 62 21.72 -33.20 11.32
CA ALA A 62 20.73 -33.13 10.23
C ALA A 62 19.32 -33.23 10.82
N VAL A 63 19.06 -34.26 11.63
CA VAL A 63 17.79 -34.46 12.34
C VAL A 63 17.45 -33.26 13.24
N GLU A 64 18.41 -32.71 13.98
CA GLU A 64 18.24 -31.47 14.78
C GLU A 64 17.81 -30.27 13.92
N LYS A 65 18.35 -30.13 12.70
CA LYS A 65 17.97 -29.06 11.76
C LYS A 65 16.60 -29.31 11.13
N GLU A 66 16.25 -30.55 10.85
CA GLU A 66 14.95 -30.94 10.30
C GLU A 66 13.85 -30.77 11.35
N GLN A 67 14.09 -31.21 12.58
CA GLN A 67 13.20 -30.97 13.73
C GLN A 67 12.99 -29.46 13.99
N ARG A 68 14.03 -28.63 13.86
CA ARG A 68 13.91 -27.15 13.92
C ARG A 68 13.29 -26.50 12.68
N ARG A 69 13.04 -27.24 11.60
CA ARG A 69 12.31 -26.79 10.41
C ARG A 69 10.84 -27.15 10.45
N LEU A 70 10.47 -28.20 11.20
CA LEU A 70 9.06 -28.54 11.44
C LEU A 70 8.40 -27.40 12.23
N HIS A 71 7.33 -26.86 11.67
CA HIS A 71 6.43 -25.88 12.27
C HIS A 71 5.01 -26.41 12.13
N LEU A 72 4.07 -25.89 12.92
CA LEU A 72 2.65 -26.21 12.74
C LEU A 72 2.19 -25.73 11.34
N PRO A 73 1.47 -26.57 10.57
CA PRO A 73 0.92 -26.16 9.28
C PRO A 73 -0.21 -25.15 9.50
N VAL A 74 0.04 -23.89 9.14
CA VAL A 74 -0.96 -22.81 9.18
C VAL A 74 -1.51 -22.60 7.77
N ILE A 75 -2.84 -22.47 7.65
CA ILE A 75 -3.51 -22.13 6.39
C ILE A 75 -3.24 -20.66 6.10
N ASP A 76 -2.51 -20.39 5.02
CA ASP A 76 -2.42 -19.07 4.41
C ASP A 76 -3.69 -18.83 3.57
N ARG A 77 -4.26 -17.63 3.65
CA ARG A 77 -5.47 -17.20 2.92
C ARG A 77 -5.20 -15.98 2.04
N SER A 78 -3.94 -15.69 1.73
CA SER A 78 -3.57 -14.63 0.79
C SER A 78 -3.85 -15.03 -0.67
N TYR A 79 -5.01 -14.59 -1.18
CA TYR A 79 -5.40 -14.69 -2.59
C TYR A 79 -5.21 -13.33 -3.29
N GLY A 80 -4.85 -13.33 -4.58
CA GLY A 80 -4.62 -12.11 -5.36
C GLY A 80 -3.26 -11.43 -5.09
N GLU A 81 -3.17 -10.10 -5.29
CA GLU A 81 -2.01 -9.34 -4.81
C GLU A 81 -2.04 -9.16 -3.29
N LEU A 82 -0.86 -9.10 -2.68
CA LEU A 82 -0.71 -8.91 -1.24
C LEU A 82 -0.96 -7.44 -0.86
N PRO A 83 -1.84 -7.13 0.11
CA PRO A 83 -2.02 -5.77 0.59
C PRO A 83 -0.72 -5.23 1.23
N PRO A 84 -0.53 -3.90 1.32
CA PRO A 84 0.71 -3.31 1.85
C PRO A 84 1.04 -3.82 3.27
N PHE A 85 2.23 -4.33 3.54
CA PHE A 85 2.55 -4.84 4.89
C PHE A 85 2.62 -3.69 5.91
N VAL A 86 1.95 -3.82 7.05
CA VAL A 86 1.86 -2.72 8.02
C VAL A 86 3.10 -2.68 8.90
N VAL A 87 3.83 -1.57 8.80
CA VAL A 87 5.05 -1.28 9.57
C VAL A 87 4.73 -0.23 10.62
N VAL A 88 4.40 -0.70 11.82
CA VAL A 88 4.16 0.16 12.98
C VAL A 88 5.50 0.68 13.52
N VAL A 89 5.55 1.98 13.77
CA VAL A 89 6.67 2.69 14.39
C VAL A 89 6.25 3.11 15.79
N GLN A 90 6.79 2.42 16.79
CA GLN A 90 6.50 2.69 18.20
C GLN A 90 7.79 2.88 19.01
N GLY A 91 7.66 3.65 20.08
CA GLY A 91 8.71 4.05 20.99
C GLY A 91 8.23 5.21 21.88
N PRO A 92 9.04 5.59 22.88
CA PRO A 92 8.70 6.60 23.88
C PRO A 92 8.45 8.00 23.30
N PRO A 93 8.04 8.99 24.12
CA PRO A 93 7.94 10.37 23.65
C PRO A 93 9.33 10.89 23.23
N GLN A 94 9.35 11.86 22.31
CA GLN A 94 10.58 12.55 21.86
C GLN A 94 11.67 11.69 21.17
N VAL A 95 11.56 10.35 21.07
CA VAL A 95 12.62 9.50 20.46
C VAL A 95 12.79 9.65 18.93
N GLY A 96 11.92 10.41 18.27
CA GLY A 96 12.01 10.70 16.83
C GLY A 96 11.20 9.79 15.91
N LYS A 97 10.08 9.21 16.37
CA LYS A 97 9.18 8.33 15.59
C LYS A 97 8.84 8.89 14.19
N SER A 98 8.22 10.06 14.11
CA SER A 98 7.89 10.75 12.86
C SER A 98 9.13 11.12 12.02
N LEU A 99 10.28 11.39 12.66
CA LEU A 99 11.54 11.68 11.97
C LEU A 99 12.13 10.42 11.31
N LEU A 100 11.97 9.25 11.93
CA LEU A 100 12.30 7.97 11.30
C LEU A 100 11.42 7.71 10.07
N ILE A 101 10.11 7.94 10.16
CA ILE A 101 9.19 7.80 9.03
C ILE A 101 9.57 8.77 7.90
N LYS A 102 9.76 10.06 8.20
CA LYS A 102 10.25 11.06 7.22
C LYS A 102 11.57 10.66 6.56
N SER A 103 12.48 10.01 7.31
CA SER A 103 13.76 9.53 6.79
C SER A 103 13.63 8.27 5.92
N LEU A 104 12.76 7.33 6.30
CA LEU A 104 12.47 6.11 5.54
C LEU A 104 11.71 6.42 4.25
N VAL A 105 10.64 7.22 4.31
CA VAL A 105 9.90 7.63 3.11
C VAL A 105 10.84 8.35 2.14
N LYS A 106 11.66 9.31 2.62
CA LYS A 106 12.67 9.97 1.77
C LYS A 106 13.69 9.00 1.17
N HIS A 107 14.02 7.90 1.84
CA HIS A 107 14.90 6.87 1.28
C HIS A 107 14.23 6.08 0.15
N TYR A 108 12.95 5.76 0.29
CA TYR A 108 12.19 5.02 -0.74
C TYR A 108 11.72 5.89 -1.91
N THR A 109 11.09 7.03 -1.65
CA THR A 109 10.41 7.87 -2.66
C THR A 109 11.27 9.01 -3.19
N LYS A 110 12.38 9.34 -2.51
CA LYS A 110 13.22 10.57 -2.68
C LYS A 110 12.56 11.89 -2.25
N HIS A 111 11.23 11.97 -2.18
CA HIS A 111 10.51 13.18 -1.76
C HIS A 111 10.76 13.52 -0.27
N ASN A 112 10.52 14.78 0.11
CA ASN A 112 10.43 15.17 1.53
C ASN A 112 8.96 15.16 1.95
N LEU A 113 8.68 14.75 3.19
CA LEU A 113 7.41 15.04 3.86
C LEU A 113 7.68 16.06 5.00
N PRO A 114 6.92 17.18 5.08
CA PRO A 114 7.07 18.15 6.16
C PRO A 114 6.44 17.64 7.47
N GLU A 115 5.26 17.04 7.40
CA GLU A 115 4.55 16.41 8.51
C GLU A 115 4.22 14.93 8.18
N VAL A 116 3.94 14.13 9.21
CA VAL A 116 3.49 12.74 9.10
C VAL A 116 2.22 12.63 9.96
N ARG A 117 1.12 12.27 9.32
CA ARG A 117 -0.21 12.08 9.92
C ARG A 117 -0.93 10.93 9.21
N GLY A 118 -1.54 10.05 9.99
CA GLY A 118 -2.16 8.83 9.48
C GLY A 118 -1.17 7.81 8.91
N PRO A 119 -1.66 6.77 8.22
CA PRO A 119 -0.82 5.81 7.52
C PRO A 119 -0.19 6.38 6.23
N ILE A 120 0.97 5.84 5.87
CA ILE A 120 1.72 6.21 4.65
C ILE A 120 2.09 4.95 3.88
N THR A 121 1.41 4.71 2.75
CA THR A 121 1.68 3.57 1.86
C THR A 121 2.77 3.92 0.83
N ILE A 122 3.74 3.02 0.64
CA ILE A 122 4.83 3.15 -0.33
C ILE A 122 5.07 1.85 -1.11
N VAL A 123 5.52 1.97 -2.37
CA VAL A 123 6.03 0.83 -3.14
C VAL A 123 7.51 0.58 -2.78
N SER A 124 7.79 -0.49 -2.03
CA SER A 124 9.16 -0.88 -1.63
C SER A 124 9.84 -1.78 -2.68
N GLY A 125 9.06 -2.52 -3.45
CA GLY A 125 9.50 -3.38 -4.55
C GLY A 125 8.31 -3.97 -5.31
N LYS A 126 8.59 -4.65 -6.43
CA LYS A 126 7.57 -5.05 -7.42
C LYS A 126 6.45 -5.97 -6.95
N GLN A 127 6.67 -6.65 -5.82
CA GLN A 127 5.71 -7.57 -5.19
C GLN A 127 5.40 -7.15 -3.74
N ARG A 128 5.85 -5.96 -3.31
CA ARG A 128 5.92 -5.57 -1.90
C ARG A 128 5.73 -4.08 -1.71
N ARG A 129 4.58 -3.74 -1.13
CA ARG A 129 4.25 -2.41 -0.62
C ARG A 129 4.34 -2.41 0.90
N LEU A 130 4.59 -1.26 1.51
CA LEU A 130 4.68 -1.10 2.97
C LEU A 130 3.79 0.07 3.38
N GLN A 131 3.04 -0.07 4.46
CA GLN A 131 2.24 1.01 5.05
C GLN A 131 2.86 1.37 6.41
N PHE A 132 3.52 2.53 6.49
CA PHE A 132 4.07 3.04 7.75
C PHE A 132 2.97 3.66 8.59
N VAL A 133 2.96 3.37 9.89
CA VAL A 133 2.02 3.94 10.85
C VAL A 133 2.79 4.42 12.08
N GLU A 134 2.55 5.64 12.53
CA GLU A 134 3.09 6.15 13.79
C GLU A 134 2.12 5.82 14.94
N CYS A 135 2.63 5.15 15.98
CA CYS A 135 1.85 4.98 17.22
C CYS A 135 1.85 6.27 18.04
N ARG A 136 0.65 6.65 18.52
CA ARG A 136 0.51 7.51 19.69
C ARG A 136 1.00 6.79 20.94
N ASN A 137 1.26 7.54 22.01
CA ASN A 137 1.73 6.98 23.29
C ASN A 137 0.60 6.39 24.15
N ASP A 138 -0.65 6.54 23.73
CA ASP A 138 -1.82 6.04 24.45
C ASP A 138 -1.85 4.51 24.46
N ILE A 139 -2.08 3.89 25.63
CA ILE A 139 -2.14 2.42 25.78
C ILE A 139 -3.21 1.81 24.84
N ASN A 140 -4.32 2.50 24.60
CA ASN A 140 -5.34 2.07 23.63
C ASN A 140 -4.77 2.04 22.21
N GLY A 141 -4.03 3.07 21.81
CA GLY A 141 -3.35 3.12 20.51
C GLY A 141 -2.26 2.06 20.37
N MET A 142 -1.55 1.74 21.45
CA MET A 142 -0.62 0.60 21.51
C MET A 142 -1.33 -0.75 21.28
N ILE A 143 -2.47 -0.96 21.96
CA ILE A 143 -3.30 -2.17 21.84
C ILE A 143 -3.82 -2.35 20.41
N ASP A 144 -4.37 -1.31 19.80
CA ASP A 144 -4.92 -1.40 18.45
C ASP A 144 -3.83 -1.58 17.40
N ALA A 145 -2.69 -0.88 17.54
CA ALA A 145 -1.53 -1.08 16.67
C ALA A 145 -0.96 -2.51 16.77
N ALA A 146 -0.92 -3.12 17.97
CA ALA A 146 -0.48 -4.49 18.15
C ALA A 146 -1.35 -5.50 17.38
N LYS A 147 -2.67 -5.30 17.34
CA LYS A 147 -3.60 -6.16 16.58
C LYS A 147 -3.24 -6.20 15.09
N PHE A 148 -2.88 -5.07 14.47
CA PHE A 148 -2.64 -4.98 13.02
C PHE A 148 -1.16 -4.98 12.55
N ALA A 149 -0.17 -4.74 13.42
CA ALA A 149 1.25 -4.61 13.03
C ALA A 149 1.89 -5.89 12.47
N ASP A 150 2.25 -5.95 11.19
CA ASP A 150 3.03 -7.06 10.60
C ASP A 150 4.52 -6.95 10.98
N LEU A 151 5.01 -5.72 11.07
CA LEU A 151 6.34 -5.36 11.56
C LEU A 151 6.22 -4.26 12.61
N ALA A 152 6.78 -4.49 13.81
CA ALA A 152 7.01 -3.45 14.80
C ALA A 152 8.46 -2.96 14.72
N LEU A 153 8.64 -1.66 14.45
CA LEU A 153 9.91 -0.95 14.63
C LEU A 153 9.89 -0.29 16.01
N LEU A 154 10.72 -0.79 16.94
CA LEU A 154 10.83 -0.27 18.30
C LEU A 154 11.98 0.73 18.40
N LEU A 155 11.68 2.01 18.62
CA LEU A 155 12.66 3.03 18.89
C LEU A 155 13.02 3.04 20.38
N ILE A 156 14.31 3.08 20.67
CA ILE A 156 14.87 3.07 22.03
C ILE A 156 15.92 4.19 22.08
N ASP A 157 15.82 5.10 23.05
CA ASP A 157 16.87 6.11 23.25
C ASP A 157 18.12 5.44 23.82
N GLY A 158 19.26 5.52 23.11
CA GLY A 158 20.48 4.86 23.55
C GLY A 158 21.08 5.43 24.84
N SER A 159 20.75 6.68 25.19
CA SER A 159 21.26 7.43 26.34
C SER A 159 20.43 7.23 27.60
N TYR A 160 19.09 7.20 27.48
CA TYR A 160 18.21 6.87 28.60
C TYR A 160 18.13 5.35 28.81
N GLY A 161 18.00 4.59 27.71
CA GLY A 161 17.81 3.15 27.71
C GLY A 161 16.38 2.78 27.33
N PHE A 162 15.82 1.78 28.01
CA PHE A 162 14.44 1.36 27.80
C PHE A 162 13.49 2.05 28.79
N GLU A 163 12.36 2.52 28.30
CA GLU A 163 11.29 3.17 29.07
C GLU A 163 10.07 2.23 29.20
N MET A 164 9.19 2.48 30.18
CA MET A 164 8.07 1.56 30.49
C MET A 164 7.13 1.36 29.29
N GLU A 165 6.83 2.43 28.53
CA GLU A 165 6.06 2.36 27.28
C GLU A 165 6.58 1.30 26.28
N THR A 166 7.90 1.03 26.27
CA THR A 166 8.49 0.02 25.38
C THR A 166 8.29 -1.41 25.87
N PHE A 167 8.16 -1.61 27.18
CA PHE A 167 7.84 -2.92 27.77
C PHE A 167 6.34 -3.20 27.73
N GLU A 168 5.51 -2.19 28.01
CA GLU A 168 4.06 -2.26 27.87
C GLU A 168 3.67 -2.69 26.46
N PHE A 169 4.17 -2.01 25.42
CA PHE A 169 3.92 -2.40 24.04
C PHE A 169 4.48 -3.79 23.70
N LEU A 170 5.66 -4.17 24.20
CA LEU A 170 6.21 -5.53 24.00
C LEU A 170 5.32 -6.62 24.61
N ASN A 171 4.80 -6.40 25.81
CA ASN A 171 3.90 -7.33 26.50
C ASN A 171 2.55 -7.43 25.76
N ILE A 172 1.99 -6.29 25.33
CA ILE A 172 0.77 -6.22 24.51
C ILE A 172 0.97 -7.00 23.18
N LEU A 173 2.13 -6.86 22.52
CA LEU A 173 2.49 -7.64 21.33
C LEU A 173 2.62 -9.15 21.60
N GLN A 174 3.13 -9.55 22.76
CA GLN A 174 3.21 -10.97 23.14
C GLN A 174 1.80 -11.57 23.35
N VAL A 175 0.89 -10.83 24.01
CA VAL A 175 -0.50 -11.29 24.27
C VAL A 175 -1.34 -11.37 22.99
N HIS A 176 -1.29 -10.39 22.10
CA HIS A 176 -2.08 -10.40 20.86
C HIS A 176 -1.51 -11.28 19.73
N GLY A 177 -0.33 -11.87 19.92
CA GLY A 177 0.35 -12.73 18.96
C GLY A 177 1.56 -12.04 18.33
N PHE A 178 2.75 -12.49 18.73
CA PHE A 178 4.00 -11.77 18.50
C PHE A 178 4.39 -11.64 17.01
N PRO A 179 4.37 -10.43 16.42
CA PRO A 179 4.74 -10.22 15.02
C PRO A 179 6.27 -10.19 14.86
N LYS A 180 6.78 -9.74 13.70
CA LYS A 180 8.23 -9.48 13.59
C LYS A 180 8.56 -8.13 14.22
N VAL A 181 9.61 -8.12 15.03
CA VAL A 181 10.08 -6.94 15.77
C VAL A 181 11.51 -6.63 15.35
N MET A 182 11.82 -5.36 15.13
CA MET A 182 13.18 -4.85 14.96
C MET A 182 13.41 -3.63 15.83
N GLY A 183 14.52 -3.61 16.56
CA GLY A 183 14.89 -2.47 17.41
C GLY A 183 15.71 -1.45 16.65
N VAL A 184 15.54 -0.18 16.99
CA VAL A 184 16.28 0.97 16.45
C VAL A 184 16.76 1.83 17.62
N LEU A 185 18.06 1.76 17.93
CA LEU A 185 18.67 2.64 18.93
C LEU A 185 18.92 4.01 18.32
N THR A 186 18.34 5.04 18.92
CA THR A 186 18.50 6.46 18.55
C THR A 186 19.42 7.20 19.52
N HIS A 187 19.65 8.49 19.28
CA HIS A 187 20.34 9.42 20.19
C HIS A 187 21.75 9.00 20.66
N LEU A 188 22.49 8.30 19.80
CA LEU A 188 23.84 7.84 20.13
C LEU A 188 24.86 9.01 20.17
N ASP A 189 24.57 10.13 19.49
CA ASP A 189 25.25 11.43 19.62
C ASP A 189 25.40 11.91 21.08
N LYS A 190 24.46 11.58 21.98
CA LYS A 190 24.50 12.00 23.39
C LYS A 190 25.74 11.46 24.13
N PHE A 191 26.41 10.42 23.61
CA PHE A 191 27.60 9.83 24.22
C PHE A 191 28.92 10.46 23.75
N LYS A 192 29.49 11.32 24.59
CA LYS A 192 30.88 11.81 24.43
C LYS A 192 31.93 10.67 24.52
N ASP A 193 31.65 9.60 25.26
CA ASP A 193 32.59 8.50 25.53
C ASP A 193 32.37 7.26 24.65
N VAL A 194 33.24 7.01 23.68
CA VAL A 194 33.21 5.80 22.83
C VAL A 194 33.29 4.50 23.64
N LYS A 195 34.03 4.49 24.76
CA LYS A 195 34.12 3.33 25.66
C LYS A 195 32.79 3.05 26.39
N LYS A 196 32.07 4.10 26.82
CA LYS A 196 30.73 3.95 27.44
C LYS A 196 29.71 3.53 26.39
N LEU A 197 29.71 4.17 25.21
CA LEU A 197 28.85 3.85 24.07
C LEU A 197 28.92 2.37 23.65
N LYS A 198 30.12 1.77 23.63
CA LYS A 198 30.27 0.33 23.33
C LYS A 198 29.62 -0.55 24.41
N LYS A 199 29.81 -0.21 25.70
CA LYS A 199 29.20 -0.94 26.83
C LYS A 199 27.67 -0.78 26.87
N THR A 200 27.13 0.42 26.62
CA THR A 200 25.67 0.64 26.60
C THR A 200 25.02 -0.05 25.43
N LYS A 201 25.58 0.04 24.20
CA LYS A 201 25.11 -0.75 23.05
C LYS A 201 25.08 -2.26 23.34
N GLN A 202 26.10 -2.81 24.01
CA GLN A 202 26.10 -4.21 24.40
C GLN A 202 25.06 -4.55 25.47
N ARG A 203 24.91 -3.73 26.53
CA ARG A 203 23.89 -3.94 27.58
C ARG A 203 22.47 -3.87 27.02
N LEU A 204 22.17 -2.86 26.21
CA LEU A 204 20.86 -2.68 25.60
C LEU A 204 20.56 -3.80 24.59
N LYS A 205 21.56 -4.26 23.83
CA LYS A 205 21.43 -5.42 22.95
C LYS A 205 21.12 -6.72 23.71
N HIS A 206 21.81 -7.00 24.81
CA HIS A 206 21.51 -8.20 25.60
C HIS A 206 20.11 -8.14 26.22
N ARG A 207 19.68 -6.97 26.72
CA ARG A 207 18.29 -6.81 27.19
C ARG A 207 17.28 -6.98 26.04
N PHE A 208 17.54 -6.41 24.87
CA PHE A 208 16.70 -6.61 23.69
C PHE A 208 16.58 -8.08 23.26
N TRP A 209 17.58 -8.92 23.56
CA TRP A 209 17.55 -10.36 23.32
C TRP A 209 16.77 -11.15 24.38
N THR A 210 16.80 -10.74 25.66
CA THR A 210 16.03 -11.42 26.72
C THR A 210 14.53 -11.12 26.66
N GLU A 211 14.13 -9.94 26.18
CA GLU A 211 12.73 -9.48 26.17
C GLU A 211 11.96 -9.91 24.89
N ILE A 212 12.66 -10.44 23.87
CA ILE A 212 12.12 -10.75 22.53
C ILE A 212 12.49 -12.18 22.11
N TYR A 213 13.73 -12.38 21.66
CA TYR A 213 14.36 -13.66 21.37
C TYR A 213 15.85 -13.47 21.09
N ASP A 214 16.67 -14.48 21.36
CA ASP A 214 18.12 -14.41 21.10
C ASP A 214 18.43 -14.23 19.60
N GLY A 215 19.35 -13.32 19.28
CA GLY A 215 19.66 -12.95 17.91
C GLY A 215 18.66 -11.97 17.26
N ALA A 216 17.69 -11.40 18.00
CA ALA A 216 16.84 -10.32 17.48
C ALA A 216 17.67 -9.13 16.93
N LYS A 217 17.15 -8.47 15.89
CA LYS A 217 17.89 -7.45 15.14
C LYS A 217 17.73 -6.06 15.77
N LEU A 218 18.87 -5.44 16.04
CA LEU A 218 18.99 -4.11 16.64
C LEU A 218 19.86 -3.23 15.74
N PHE A 219 19.29 -2.14 15.25
CA PHE A 219 19.95 -1.13 14.45
C PHE A 219 20.46 0.01 15.33
N TYR A 220 21.45 0.74 14.81
CA TYR A 220 22.03 1.90 15.46
C TYR A 220 21.89 3.08 14.50
N LEU A 221 21.20 4.13 14.93
CA LEU A 221 21.15 5.42 14.25
C LEU A 221 22.07 6.37 15.01
N SER A 222 23.22 6.66 14.41
CA SER A 222 24.32 7.37 15.08
C SER A 222 23.88 8.77 15.50
N GLY A 223 23.26 9.52 14.59
CA GLY A 223 22.89 10.91 14.86
C GLY A 223 21.95 11.57 13.84
N LEU A 224 21.78 12.88 13.98
CA LEU A 224 20.99 13.73 13.07
C LEU A 224 21.87 14.64 12.22
N ILE A 225 21.65 14.65 10.90
CA ILE A 225 22.35 15.49 9.94
C ILE A 225 21.29 16.26 9.14
N HIS A 226 21.31 17.60 9.22
CA HIS A 226 20.25 18.48 8.67
C HIS A 226 18.82 18.01 9.02
N GLY A 227 18.60 17.69 10.30
CA GLY A 227 17.30 17.25 10.83
C GLY A 227 16.82 15.87 10.37
N LYS A 228 17.67 15.06 9.71
CA LYS A 228 17.32 13.72 9.17
C LYS A 228 18.40 12.69 9.53
N TYR A 229 18.04 11.41 9.60
CA TYR A 229 19.01 10.35 9.90
C TYR A 229 19.98 10.10 8.72
N PRO A 230 21.23 9.67 8.97
CA PRO A 230 22.24 9.46 7.94
C PRO A 230 21.81 8.38 6.92
N LYS A 231 21.81 8.75 5.64
CA LYS A 231 21.31 7.95 4.50
C LYS A 231 21.82 6.50 4.47
N ARG A 232 23.07 6.24 4.90
CA ARG A 232 23.69 4.91 4.91
C ARG A 232 23.06 3.96 5.94
N GLU A 233 22.72 4.47 7.12
CA GLU A 233 22.12 3.66 8.19
C GLU A 233 20.64 3.40 7.89
N VAL A 234 19.93 4.42 7.38
CA VAL A 234 18.55 4.29 6.87
C VAL A 234 18.48 3.29 5.71
N HIS A 235 19.43 3.32 4.76
CA HIS A 235 19.49 2.34 3.66
C HIS A 235 19.67 0.91 4.16
N ASN A 236 20.48 0.70 5.20
CA ASN A 236 20.65 -0.63 5.80
C ASN A 236 19.35 -1.11 6.45
N LEU A 237 18.66 -0.26 7.22
CA LEU A 237 17.36 -0.56 7.83
C LEU A 237 16.32 -0.90 6.75
N ALA A 238 16.17 -0.04 5.73
CA ALA A 238 15.28 -0.25 4.60
C ALA A 238 15.53 -1.59 3.88
N ARG A 239 16.81 -1.91 3.58
CA ARG A 239 17.20 -3.21 3.00
C ARG A 239 16.72 -4.40 3.83
N PHE A 240 16.73 -4.31 5.16
CA PHE A 240 16.23 -5.41 6.00
C PHE A 240 14.70 -5.47 6.03
N ILE A 241 14.01 -4.32 6.05
CA ILE A 241 12.53 -4.26 5.96
C ILE A 241 12.06 -4.91 4.65
N SER A 242 12.61 -4.51 3.49
CA SER A 242 12.21 -5.03 2.17
C SER A 242 12.38 -6.55 2.02
N VAL A 243 13.25 -7.19 2.81
CA VAL A 243 13.60 -8.62 2.73
C VAL A 243 12.86 -9.47 3.79
N MET A 244 12.12 -8.86 4.72
CA MET A 244 11.42 -9.60 5.78
C MET A 244 10.30 -10.51 5.25
N LYS A 245 10.15 -11.69 5.85
CA LYS A 245 8.97 -12.54 5.71
C LYS A 245 8.19 -12.52 7.02
N PHE A 246 6.89 -12.32 6.91
CA PHE A 246 5.97 -12.27 8.05
C PHE A 246 5.33 -13.65 8.27
N PRO A 247 5.15 -14.09 9.51
CA PRO A 247 4.38 -15.30 9.81
C PRO A 247 2.87 -14.98 9.74
N PRO A 248 2.03 -15.87 9.20
CA PRO A 248 0.58 -15.71 9.34
C PRO A 248 0.19 -15.87 10.81
N LEU A 249 -0.51 -14.87 11.36
CA LEU A 249 -1.14 -14.94 12.68
C LEU A 249 -2.58 -15.42 12.53
N SER A 250 -3.04 -16.31 13.42
CA SER A 250 -4.37 -16.92 13.37
C SER A 250 -5.50 -15.91 13.27
N TRP A 251 -5.51 -14.88 14.15
CA TRP A 251 -6.52 -13.83 14.12
C TRP A 251 -6.58 -13.08 12.78
N ARG A 252 -5.41 -12.80 12.17
CA ARG A 252 -5.31 -12.08 10.90
C ARG A 252 -5.68 -12.95 9.70
N THR A 253 -5.60 -14.28 9.80
CA THR A 253 -6.11 -15.19 8.76
C THR A 253 -7.55 -15.62 8.99
N SER A 254 -8.14 -15.44 10.19
CA SER A 254 -9.54 -15.75 10.45
C SER A 254 -10.51 -14.58 10.23
N HIS A 255 -10.11 -13.33 10.49
CA HIS A 255 -11.00 -12.17 10.42
C HIS A 255 -10.67 -11.20 9.27
N PRO A 256 -11.68 -10.60 8.61
CA PRO A 256 -11.48 -9.44 7.74
C PRO A 256 -11.18 -8.21 8.61
N TYR A 257 -10.21 -7.38 8.21
CA TYR A 257 -9.96 -6.09 8.83
C TYR A 257 -9.45 -5.08 7.81
N ILE A 258 -9.65 -3.78 8.10
CA ILE A 258 -9.19 -2.67 7.25
C ILE A 258 -8.43 -1.70 8.15
N LEU A 259 -7.30 -1.20 7.64
CA LEU A 259 -6.65 -0.02 8.20
C LEU A 259 -7.05 1.18 7.33
N VAL A 260 -7.72 2.16 7.93
CA VAL A 260 -8.28 3.32 7.23
C VAL A 260 -7.17 4.30 6.87
N ASP A 261 -7.04 4.60 5.57
CA ASP A 261 -6.13 5.60 5.02
C ASP A 261 -6.78 7.00 4.95
N ARG A 262 -8.04 7.08 4.47
CA ARG A 262 -8.81 8.33 4.33
C ARG A 262 -10.19 8.17 5.00
N LEU A 263 -10.64 9.25 5.62
CA LEU A 263 -11.90 9.39 6.33
C LEU A 263 -12.65 10.56 5.70
N GLU A 264 -13.89 10.35 5.25
CA GLU A 264 -14.75 11.42 4.73
C GLU A 264 -16.13 11.40 5.40
N ASP A 265 -16.70 12.58 5.61
CA ASP A 265 -18.06 12.77 6.09
C ASP A 265 -18.95 13.03 4.86
N VAL A 266 -19.92 12.14 4.60
CA VAL A 266 -20.82 12.18 3.44
C VAL A 266 -22.22 12.67 3.89
N THR A 267 -22.32 13.23 5.10
CA THR A 267 -23.56 13.80 5.62
C THR A 267 -23.94 15.07 4.82
N PRO A 268 -25.17 15.17 4.29
CA PRO A 268 -25.59 16.35 3.54
C PRO A 268 -25.56 17.60 4.44
N PRO A 269 -25.02 18.74 3.97
CA PRO A 269 -24.74 19.91 4.81
C PRO A 269 -26.00 20.54 5.42
N GLU A 270 -27.16 20.39 4.78
CA GLU A 270 -28.46 20.84 5.27
C GLU A 270 -28.82 20.18 6.62
N ARG A 271 -28.55 18.87 6.78
CA ARG A 271 -28.79 18.16 8.04
C ARG A 271 -27.85 18.65 9.15
N LEU A 272 -26.61 18.99 8.80
CA LEU A 272 -25.64 19.56 9.74
C LEU A 272 -25.99 20.99 10.17
N GLN A 273 -26.59 21.79 9.28
CA GLN A 273 -27.11 23.13 9.60
C GLN A 273 -28.34 23.06 10.51
N MET A 274 -29.28 22.17 10.21
CA MET A 274 -30.47 21.94 11.04
C MET A 274 -30.13 21.36 12.42
N ASN A 275 -29.24 20.36 12.47
CA ASN A 275 -28.86 19.65 13.69
C ASN A 275 -27.37 19.32 13.70
N SER A 276 -26.55 20.17 14.31
CA SER A 276 -25.09 19.99 14.44
C SER A 276 -24.67 18.65 15.10
N LYS A 277 -25.55 18.08 15.93
CA LYS A 277 -25.39 16.80 16.64
C LYS A 277 -26.17 15.63 16.01
N CYS A 278 -26.55 15.69 14.73
CA CYS A 278 -27.13 14.53 14.05
C CYS A 278 -26.11 13.39 13.90
N ASP A 279 -26.61 12.16 13.77
CA ASP A 279 -25.81 11.03 13.31
C ASP A 279 -25.30 11.29 11.88
N ARG A 280 -24.09 10.78 11.59
CA ARG A 280 -23.33 11.14 10.40
C ARG A 280 -22.95 9.93 9.56
N ASN A 281 -23.06 10.09 8.25
CA ASN A 281 -22.76 9.03 7.30
C ASN A 281 -21.29 9.12 6.89
N VAL A 282 -20.50 8.15 7.32
CA VAL A 282 -19.04 8.19 7.20
C VAL A 282 -18.55 7.22 6.13
N ALA A 283 -17.73 7.72 5.20
CA ALA A 283 -17.00 6.91 4.23
C ALA A 283 -15.58 6.61 4.74
N LEU A 284 -15.29 5.32 4.92
CA LEU A 284 -13.98 4.81 5.32
C LEU A 284 -13.24 4.20 4.13
N TYR A 285 -12.09 4.77 3.77
CA TYR A 285 -11.24 4.29 2.69
C TYR A 285 -10.03 3.53 3.23
N GLY A 286 -9.66 2.40 2.62
CA GLY A 286 -8.42 1.70 2.95
C GLY A 286 -8.20 0.40 2.19
N TYR A 287 -7.17 -0.35 2.59
CA TYR A 287 -6.88 -1.69 2.06
C TYR A 287 -7.55 -2.77 2.92
N LEU A 288 -8.24 -3.72 2.27
CA LEU A 288 -8.77 -4.92 2.91
C LEU A 288 -7.65 -5.92 3.25
N ARG A 289 -7.77 -6.57 4.41
CA ARG A 289 -6.75 -7.45 5.00
C ARG A 289 -7.39 -8.68 5.63
N GLY A 290 -6.64 -9.78 5.62
CA GLY A 290 -7.07 -11.05 6.21
C GLY A 290 -8.05 -11.80 5.32
N CYS A 291 -9.32 -11.82 5.70
CA CYS A 291 -10.39 -12.44 4.92
C CYS A 291 -11.16 -11.45 4.04
N ASN A 292 -11.92 -11.97 3.08
CA ASN A 292 -12.85 -11.18 2.27
C ASN A 292 -14.03 -10.68 3.12
N LEU A 293 -14.44 -9.43 2.90
CA LEU A 293 -15.59 -8.80 3.53
C LEU A 293 -16.89 -9.20 2.80
N LYS A 294 -18.01 -9.33 3.52
CA LYS A 294 -19.35 -9.55 2.94
C LYS A 294 -20.23 -8.32 3.18
N LYS A 295 -21.17 -8.06 2.27
CA LYS A 295 -22.22 -7.05 2.51
C LYS A 295 -23.04 -7.43 3.76
N GLY A 296 -23.42 -6.46 4.57
CA GLY A 296 -24.22 -6.66 5.79
C GLY A 296 -23.48 -7.22 7.02
N THR A 297 -22.15 -7.39 7.00
CA THR A 297 -21.42 -7.78 8.23
C THR A 297 -21.32 -6.60 9.20
N LYS A 298 -21.60 -6.82 10.49
CA LYS A 298 -21.32 -5.82 11.54
C LYS A 298 -19.80 -5.57 11.63
N VAL A 299 -19.41 -4.31 11.88
CA VAL A 299 -18.02 -3.87 11.98
C VAL A 299 -17.80 -3.14 13.31
N HIS A 300 -16.78 -3.57 14.05
CA HIS A 300 -16.31 -2.86 15.23
C HIS A 300 -15.30 -1.78 14.83
N ILE A 301 -15.60 -0.52 15.09
CA ILE A 301 -14.66 0.61 14.96
C ILE A 301 -14.01 0.83 16.33
N ALA A 302 -12.72 0.50 16.43
CA ALA A 302 -11.97 0.57 17.67
C ALA A 302 -12.02 1.97 18.30
N GLY A 303 -12.46 2.05 19.55
CA GLY A 303 -12.63 3.30 20.30
C GLY A 303 -13.90 4.09 19.97
N VAL A 304 -14.77 3.62 19.07
CA VAL A 304 -16.05 4.28 18.73
C VAL A 304 -17.25 3.39 19.04
N GLY A 305 -17.29 2.14 18.53
CA GLY A 305 -18.44 1.24 18.75
C GLY A 305 -18.65 0.21 17.63
N ASP A 306 -19.75 -0.52 17.73
CA ASP A 306 -20.20 -1.50 16.72
C ASP A 306 -21.20 -0.86 15.76
N PHE A 307 -20.97 -0.99 14.46
CA PHE A 307 -21.80 -0.40 13.40
C PHE A 307 -22.27 -1.44 12.37
N SER A 308 -23.41 -1.16 11.73
CA SER A 308 -23.90 -1.85 10.55
C SER A 308 -23.19 -1.33 9.28
N LEU A 309 -22.94 -2.24 8.32
CA LEU A 309 -22.35 -1.88 7.03
C LEU A 309 -23.44 -1.54 6.02
N ALA A 310 -23.60 -0.26 5.70
CA ALA A 310 -24.58 0.21 4.74
C ALA A 310 -24.18 -0.10 3.29
N GLY A 311 -22.90 0.09 2.96
CA GLY A 311 -22.38 -0.11 1.61
C GLY A 311 -20.93 -0.55 1.58
N VAL A 312 -20.61 -1.40 0.61
CA VAL A 312 -19.25 -1.90 0.34
C VAL A 312 -18.99 -1.80 -1.16
N THR A 313 -17.98 -1.01 -1.54
CA THR A 313 -17.54 -0.87 -2.94
C THR A 313 -16.06 -1.17 -3.09
N GLY A 314 -15.70 -1.73 -4.25
CA GLY A 314 -14.32 -1.90 -4.68
C GLY A 314 -13.86 -0.69 -5.48
N LEU A 315 -12.76 -0.07 -5.05
CA LEU A 315 -12.10 1.04 -5.74
C LEU A 315 -10.81 0.57 -6.43
N SER A 316 -10.36 1.35 -7.41
CA SER A 316 -9.05 1.17 -8.05
C SER A 316 -7.90 1.53 -7.10
N ASP A 317 -6.77 0.85 -7.31
CA ASP A 317 -5.62 0.91 -6.41
C ASP A 317 -4.78 2.21 -6.60
N PRO A 318 -4.56 3.02 -5.53
CA PRO A 318 -3.80 4.26 -5.64
C PRO A 318 -2.27 4.06 -5.66
N CYS A 319 -1.76 2.84 -5.48
CA CYS A 319 -0.33 2.51 -5.52
C CYS A 319 -0.10 1.12 -6.13
N PRO A 320 -0.46 0.89 -7.42
CA PRO A 320 -0.42 -0.42 -8.05
C PRO A 320 1.00 -1.01 -8.14
N LEU A 321 1.09 -2.35 -8.19
CA LEU A 321 2.37 -3.03 -8.34
C LEU A 321 2.93 -2.91 -9.78
N PRO A 322 4.23 -2.58 -9.97
CA PRO A 322 4.86 -2.48 -11.28
C PRO A 322 5.16 -3.88 -11.88
N SER A 323 4.12 -4.52 -12.40
CA SER A 323 4.14 -5.88 -12.98
C SER A 323 5.09 -6.03 -14.18
N ALA A 324 5.13 -5.05 -15.09
CA ALA A 324 5.72 -5.20 -16.42
C ALA A 324 7.27 -5.29 -16.50
N ALA A 325 8.01 -4.96 -15.44
CA ALA A 325 9.45 -4.75 -15.53
C ALA A 325 10.28 -6.03 -15.30
N LYS A 326 10.74 -6.75 -16.34
CA LYS A 326 11.64 -7.91 -16.18
C LYS A 326 13.08 -7.56 -15.71
N LYS A 327 13.52 -6.30 -15.79
CA LYS A 327 14.90 -5.87 -15.39
C LYS A 327 15.09 -5.77 -13.87
N LYS A 328 16.27 -6.12 -13.34
CA LYS A 328 16.59 -6.11 -11.89
C LYS A 328 16.66 -4.68 -11.32
N GLY A 329 15.77 -4.36 -10.38
CA GLY A 329 15.63 -3.01 -9.79
C GLY A 329 14.18 -2.50 -9.83
N LEU A 330 13.94 -1.33 -9.23
CA LEU A 330 12.68 -0.57 -9.25
C LEU A 330 12.99 0.80 -9.86
N ARG A 331 12.31 1.21 -10.94
CA ARG A 331 12.53 2.50 -11.60
C ARG A 331 12.06 3.64 -10.69
N ASP A 332 12.55 4.86 -10.93
CA ASP A 332 12.12 6.01 -10.13
C ASP A 332 10.65 6.37 -10.36
N LYS A 333 10.12 6.22 -11.59
CA LYS A 333 8.68 6.32 -11.88
C LYS A 333 7.81 5.25 -11.19
N GLU A 334 8.41 4.15 -10.73
CA GLU A 334 7.70 3.02 -10.07
C GLU A 334 7.69 3.18 -8.53
N LYS A 335 8.22 4.29 -7.98
CA LYS A 335 8.31 4.56 -6.53
C LYS A 335 7.14 5.42 -6.05
N LEU A 336 5.93 4.94 -6.35
CA LEU A 336 4.69 5.57 -5.92
C LEU A 336 4.57 5.57 -4.39
N PHE A 337 3.91 6.61 -3.86
CA PHE A 337 3.51 6.71 -2.47
C PHE A 337 2.14 7.37 -2.35
N TYR A 338 1.38 6.93 -1.36
CA TYR A 338 0.03 7.36 -1.07
C TYR A 338 -0.10 7.65 0.42
N ALA A 339 -0.46 8.89 0.74
CA ALA A 339 -0.53 9.39 2.10
C ALA A 339 -1.59 10.51 2.18
N PRO A 340 -2.89 10.19 2.09
CA PRO A 340 -3.95 11.20 1.94
C PRO A 340 -4.06 12.14 3.14
N MET A 341 -3.66 11.67 4.34
CA MET A 341 -3.68 12.43 5.59
C MET A 341 -2.37 13.17 5.91
N SER A 342 -1.31 12.97 5.11
CA SER A 342 -0.01 13.64 5.29
C SER A 342 0.25 14.64 4.17
N GLY A 343 1.06 15.67 4.44
CA GLY A 343 1.42 16.66 3.42
C GLY A 343 2.16 16.04 2.22
N LEU A 344 1.55 16.06 1.04
CA LEU A 344 2.13 15.57 -0.22
C LEU A 344 3.04 16.65 -0.82
N GLY A 345 4.27 16.69 -0.33
CA GLY A 345 5.17 17.82 -0.59
C GLY A 345 4.70 19.02 0.22
N ASP A 346 4.28 20.07 -0.46
CA ASP A 346 3.84 21.34 0.14
C ASP A 346 2.30 21.47 0.25
N LEU A 347 1.54 20.49 -0.25
CA LEU A 347 0.08 20.41 -0.11
C LEU A 347 -0.31 19.61 1.15
N LEU A 348 -1.01 20.25 2.09
CA LEU A 348 -1.62 19.60 3.26
C LEU A 348 -3.14 19.59 3.08
N TYR A 349 -3.73 18.39 3.06
CA TYR A 349 -5.18 18.20 3.07
C TYR A 349 -5.71 18.23 4.51
N ASP A 350 -6.67 19.11 4.77
CA ASP A 350 -7.64 18.98 5.84
C ASP A 350 -8.99 18.57 5.22
N LYS A 351 -10.03 18.34 6.04
CA LYS A 351 -11.34 17.81 5.59
C LYS A 351 -11.97 18.65 4.48
N ASP A 352 -12.01 19.97 4.70
CA ASP A 352 -12.79 20.91 3.89
C ASP A 352 -11.89 21.91 3.14
N ALA A 353 -10.56 21.82 3.32
CA ALA A 353 -9.59 22.80 2.85
C ALA A 353 -8.24 22.16 2.47
N VAL A 354 -7.60 22.71 1.43
CA VAL A 354 -6.24 22.33 1.03
C VAL A 354 -5.29 23.51 1.28
N TYR A 355 -4.38 23.33 2.23
CA TYR A 355 -3.34 24.32 2.54
C TYR A 355 -2.12 24.07 1.63
N ILE A 356 -1.56 25.11 1.03
CA ILE A 356 -0.40 25.01 0.14
C ILE A 356 0.72 25.91 0.66
N ASN A 357 1.83 25.31 1.10
CA ASN A 357 2.98 26.02 1.64
C ASN A 357 3.97 26.42 0.54
N ILE A 358 3.62 27.45 -0.23
CA ILE A 358 4.52 28.04 -1.24
C ILE A 358 5.54 28.93 -0.52
N ASN A 359 6.84 28.78 -0.82
CA ASN A 359 7.90 29.62 -0.22
C ASN A 359 7.69 31.09 -0.57
N ASP A 360 7.82 32.00 0.41
CA ASP A 360 7.53 33.44 0.28
C ASP A 360 8.14 34.14 -0.94
N HIS A 361 9.33 33.71 -1.39
CA HIS A 361 9.99 34.25 -2.59
C HIS A 361 9.24 34.00 -3.91
N PHE A 362 8.21 33.16 -3.90
CA PHE A 362 7.30 32.90 -5.03
C PHE A 362 5.85 33.31 -4.73
N VAL A 363 5.56 33.88 -3.55
CA VAL A 363 4.19 34.26 -3.16
C VAL A 363 4.01 35.76 -3.27
N GLN A 364 3.06 36.17 -4.12
CA GLN A 364 2.64 37.56 -4.26
C GLN A 364 1.18 37.66 -3.78
N TYR A 365 0.99 38.15 -2.57
CA TYR A 365 -0.34 38.29 -1.98
C TYR A 365 -1.13 39.40 -2.69
N SER A 366 -2.36 39.10 -3.14
CA SER A 366 -3.21 40.08 -3.84
C SER A 366 -3.74 41.20 -2.93
N LYS A 367 -3.52 41.09 -1.63
CA LYS A 367 -3.58 42.19 -0.67
C LYS A 367 -2.18 42.37 -0.10
N VAL A 368 -1.62 43.56 -0.28
CA VAL A 368 -0.50 44.04 0.54
C VAL A 368 -1.14 44.97 1.56
N ASP A 369 -1.32 44.49 2.79
CA ASP A 369 -1.77 45.35 3.88
C ASP A 369 -0.65 46.35 4.19
N GLU A 370 -0.97 47.64 4.28
CA GLU A 370 0.02 48.75 4.30
C GLU A 370 0.87 48.83 5.60
N MET A 371 0.81 47.81 6.46
CA MET A 371 1.48 47.75 7.76
C MET A 371 2.24 46.43 7.98
N GLY A 372 3.33 46.22 7.23
CA GLY A 372 4.34 45.25 7.63
C GLY A 372 5.35 44.81 6.56
N GLY A 373 6.64 45.11 6.78
CA GLY A 373 7.75 44.36 6.15
C GLY A 373 8.43 45.03 4.95
N THR A 374 9.37 45.93 5.22
CA THR A 374 10.32 46.42 4.20
C THR A 374 11.27 45.32 3.74
N THR A 375 11.08 44.79 2.53
CA THR A 375 12.13 44.07 1.79
C THR A 375 12.28 44.65 0.40
N ASN A 376 13.42 45.28 0.14
CA ASN A 376 13.65 46.03 -1.10
C ASN A 376 13.87 45.10 -2.29
N LYS A 377 12.90 45.07 -3.21
CA LYS A 377 13.15 44.86 -4.64
C LYS A 377 12.35 45.89 -5.43
N GLU A 378 13.05 46.86 -6.01
CA GLU A 378 12.52 47.77 -7.03
C GLU A 378 12.35 47.03 -8.36
N ASN A 379 11.50 46.01 -8.36
CA ASN A 379 11.09 45.31 -9.56
C ASN A 379 9.81 45.96 -10.11
N LYS A 380 9.68 45.94 -11.44
CA LYS A 380 8.48 46.40 -12.15
C LYS A 380 7.24 45.71 -11.58
N ARG A 381 6.12 46.43 -11.46
CA ARG A 381 4.81 45.79 -11.32
C ARG A 381 4.58 44.97 -12.59
N ASP A 382 4.68 43.65 -12.50
CA ASP A 382 4.52 42.81 -13.67
C ASP A 382 3.06 42.85 -14.12
N VAL A 383 2.84 43.12 -15.40
CA VAL A 383 1.49 43.35 -15.98
C VAL A 383 0.56 42.17 -15.71
N GLY A 384 1.11 40.95 -15.60
CA GLY A 384 0.37 39.75 -15.20
C GLY A 384 -0.16 39.78 -13.76
N GLU A 385 0.55 40.38 -12.81
CA GLU A 385 0.05 40.53 -11.44
C GLU A 385 -1.18 41.44 -11.39
N ASP A 386 -1.09 42.62 -12.00
CA ASP A 386 -2.15 43.63 -11.96
C ASP A 386 -3.35 43.20 -12.82
N LEU A 387 -3.12 42.41 -13.88
CA LEU A 387 -4.15 41.67 -14.58
C LEU A 387 -4.85 40.63 -13.68
N VAL A 388 -4.11 39.80 -12.94
CA VAL A 388 -4.73 38.80 -12.03
C VAL A 388 -5.48 39.48 -10.86
N LYS A 389 -4.93 40.56 -10.30
CA LYS A 389 -5.61 41.38 -9.27
C LYS A 389 -6.92 41.98 -9.80
N SER A 390 -6.91 42.55 -11.01
CA SER A 390 -8.12 43.12 -11.62
C SER A 390 -9.14 42.05 -12.00
N LEU A 391 -8.74 40.93 -12.61
CA LEU A 391 -9.63 39.80 -12.93
C LEU A 391 -10.31 39.24 -11.67
N ARG A 392 -9.59 39.09 -10.55
CA ARG A 392 -10.17 38.65 -9.26
C ARG A 392 -11.17 39.65 -8.66
N ALA A 393 -11.04 40.95 -8.98
CA ALA A 393 -11.97 41.99 -8.53
C ALA A 393 -13.26 42.06 -9.37
N VAL A 394 -13.27 41.47 -10.57
CA VAL A 394 -14.44 41.44 -11.46
C VAL A 394 -15.44 40.38 -10.99
N LYS A 395 -16.60 40.82 -10.51
CA LYS A 395 -17.70 39.95 -10.04
C LYS A 395 -18.76 39.62 -11.10
N SER A 396 -18.88 40.42 -12.17
CA SER A 396 -19.78 40.14 -13.30
C SER A 396 -19.05 39.43 -14.43
N PRO A 397 -19.71 38.52 -15.18
CA PRO A 397 -19.08 37.88 -16.34
C PRO A 397 -18.65 38.92 -17.38
N ILE A 398 -17.62 38.57 -18.16
CA ILE A 398 -17.08 39.45 -19.21
C ILE A 398 -18.15 39.74 -20.28
N ASP A 399 -19.00 38.75 -20.57
CA ASP A 399 -20.07 38.82 -21.57
C ASP A 399 -21.09 39.95 -21.27
N GLU A 400 -21.62 39.99 -20.04
CA GLU A 400 -22.53 41.05 -19.56
C GLU A 400 -21.88 42.45 -19.59
N LYS A 401 -20.54 42.54 -19.62
CA LYS A 401 -19.83 43.80 -19.87
C LYS A 401 -19.72 44.12 -21.36
N LEU A 402 -19.46 43.12 -22.20
CA LEU A 402 -19.38 43.27 -23.65
C LEU A 402 -20.71 43.72 -24.26
N GLU A 403 -21.84 43.14 -23.82
CA GLU A 403 -23.20 43.59 -24.19
C GLU A 403 -23.45 45.06 -23.83
N LYS A 404 -22.90 45.52 -22.70
CA LYS A 404 -23.01 46.91 -22.24
C LYS A 404 -22.06 47.85 -22.99
N THR A 405 -20.94 47.37 -23.53
CA THR A 405 -20.02 48.16 -24.37
C THR A 405 -20.44 48.14 -25.84
N LYS A 406 -21.35 49.04 -26.22
CA LYS A 406 -21.69 49.26 -27.63
C LYS A 406 -20.51 49.84 -28.40
N ILE A 407 -19.99 49.09 -29.38
CA ILE A 407 -18.89 49.51 -30.25
C ILE A 407 -19.36 50.68 -31.14
N SER A 408 -18.82 51.88 -30.89
CA SER A 408 -19.16 53.09 -31.63
C SER A 408 -18.36 53.19 -32.93
N LEU A 409 -18.77 52.45 -33.97
CA LEU A 409 -18.11 52.40 -35.28
C LEU A 409 -17.98 53.75 -36.01
N PHE A 410 -18.72 54.78 -35.59
CA PHE A 410 -18.60 56.14 -36.11
C PHE A 410 -18.40 57.14 -34.98
N SER A 411 -17.38 58.00 -35.08
CA SER A 411 -17.17 59.13 -34.17
C SER A 411 -18.21 60.23 -34.44
N HIS A 412 -19.37 60.12 -33.80
CA HIS A 412 -20.54 60.95 -34.14
C HIS A 412 -20.56 62.25 -33.33
N ASN A 413 -19.86 63.27 -33.86
CA ASN A 413 -19.80 64.60 -33.26
C ASN A 413 -21.19 65.27 -33.22
N GLY A 414 -21.84 65.24 -32.04
CA GLY A 414 -22.78 66.28 -31.60
C GLY A 414 -24.10 66.46 -32.36
N ARG A 415 -24.84 65.41 -32.76
CA ARG A 415 -26.24 65.52 -33.21
C ARG A 415 -27.19 64.51 -32.54
N LYS A 416 -28.23 65.02 -31.87
CA LYS A 416 -29.28 64.22 -31.20
C LYS A 416 -30.09 63.42 -32.23
N ARG A 417 -29.98 62.09 -32.22
CA ARG A 417 -30.90 61.20 -32.96
C ARG A 417 -32.25 61.10 -32.22
N ARG A 418 -33.35 61.16 -32.98
CA ARG A 418 -34.71 60.88 -32.46
C ARG A 418 -34.95 59.37 -32.43
N LYS A 419 -35.89 58.94 -31.58
CA LYS A 419 -36.32 57.54 -31.44
C LYS A 419 -37.03 57.09 -32.73
N ALA A 420 -36.50 56.07 -33.41
CA ALA A 420 -37.22 55.34 -34.43
C ALA A 420 -37.97 54.17 -33.78
N ILE A 421 -39.18 53.88 -34.27
CA ILE A 421 -39.98 52.72 -33.88
C ILE A 421 -40.04 51.82 -35.10
N PHE A 422 -39.70 50.54 -34.94
CA PHE A 422 -39.93 49.55 -35.98
C PHE A 422 -41.42 49.18 -35.95
N GLY A 423 -42.12 49.48 -37.04
CA GLY A 423 -43.45 48.97 -37.34
C GLY A 423 -43.33 47.98 -38.50
N ASP A 424 -44.01 46.85 -38.37
CA ASP A 424 -43.97 45.73 -39.33
C ASP A 424 -45.18 45.77 -40.27
N GLY A 425 -45.06 45.18 -41.46
CA GLY A 425 -46.20 44.83 -42.34
C GLY A 425 -46.21 45.35 -43.79
N VAL A 426 -46.47 44.39 -44.70
CA VAL A 426 -47.20 44.50 -45.99
C VAL A 426 -46.49 45.10 -47.24
N ASP A 427 -45.74 44.22 -47.91
CA ASP A 427 -45.91 43.71 -49.30
C ASP A 427 -46.07 44.57 -50.58
N HIS A 428 -45.41 44.02 -51.62
CA HIS A 428 -45.76 43.94 -53.06
C HIS A 428 -45.73 45.15 -54.03
N SER A 429 -44.69 45.15 -54.87
CA SER A 429 -44.74 44.82 -56.34
C SER A 429 -44.25 45.87 -57.37
N ASN A 430 -43.54 45.36 -58.40
CA ASN A 430 -43.21 45.93 -59.72
C ASN A 430 -42.49 47.30 -59.79
N LEU A 431 -41.32 47.40 -60.43
CA LEU A 431 -41.17 47.39 -61.91
C LEU A 431 -39.87 46.72 -62.42
N LYS A 432 -39.78 46.44 -63.73
CA LYS A 432 -38.58 45.92 -64.44
C LYS A 432 -37.93 47.01 -65.32
N SER A 433 -36.63 46.89 -65.63
CA SER A 433 -36.11 46.66 -67.02
C SER A 433 -34.58 46.76 -67.15
N THR A 434 -33.96 45.77 -67.85
CA THR A 434 -32.83 45.87 -68.82
C THR A 434 -31.57 46.68 -68.46
N ASP A 435 -30.39 46.06 -68.24
CA ASP A 435 -29.35 45.62 -69.22
C ASP A 435 -28.12 46.60 -69.12
N GLU A 436 -26.86 46.32 -69.47
CA GLU A 436 -26.19 45.28 -70.30
C GLU A 436 -24.69 45.12 -69.88
N GLU A 437 -24.01 44.02 -70.28
CA GLU A 437 -22.53 43.74 -70.35
C GLU A 437 -21.61 43.86 -69.08
N ASN A 438 -20.81 42.85 -68.66
CA ASN A 438 -19.63 42.14 -69.25
C ASN A 438 -18.30 42.95 -69.07
N GLU A 439 -17.09 42.45 -68.76
CA GLU A 439 -16.39 41.13 -68.67
C GLU A 439 -15.87 40.86 -67.20
N GLY A 440 -15.00 39.89 -66.81
CA GLY A 440 -14.17 38.82 -67.43
C GLY A 440 -13.32 38.05 -66.37
N ASP A 441 -12.43 37.12 -66.82
CA ASP A 441 -11.35 36.33 -66.12
C ASP A 441 -11.74 35.42 -64.91
N GLU A 442 -11.42 34.11 -64.77
CA GLU A 442 -10.31 33.19 -65.19
C GLU A 442 -8.97 33.45 -64.43
N ASP A 443 -8.23 32.53 -63.81
CA ASP A 443 -8.31 31.07 -63.53
C ASP A 443 -8.12 30.84 -61.97
N ASP A 444 -7.69 29.74 -61.33
CA ASP A 444 -7.02 28.45 -61.66
C ASP A 444 -7.30 27.41 -60.53
N ASP A 445 -7.09 26.11 -60.79
CA ASP A 445 -7.42 24.96 -59.91
C ASP A 445 -6.23 24.45 -59.06
N SER A 446 -6.50 23.61 -58.04
CA SER A 446 -5.53 22.56 -57.61
C SER A 446 -6.15 21.47 -56.71
N ASP A 447 -6.45 20.31 -57.29
CA ASP A 447 -6.31 19.01 -56.63
C ASP A 447 -4.81 18.75 -56.27
N ASN A 448 -4.38 17.73 -55.52
CA ASN A 448 -4.98 16.51 -54.96
C ASN A 448 -4.30 16.27 -53.56
N ASP A 449 -4.51 15.22 -52.77
CA ASP A 449 -4.35 13.79 -53.04
C ASP A 449 -5.34 12.95 -52.21
N ASN A 450 -5.92 11.92 -52.83
CA ASN A 450 -6.50 10.76 -52.14
C ASN A 450 -5.41 9.74 -51.78
N ASP A 451 -5.62 8.94 -50.73
CA ASP A 451 -5.41 7.49 -50.83
C ASP A 451 -6.40 6.75 -49.91
N GLU A 452 -6.71 5.50 -50.26
CA GLU A 452 -7.90 4.77 -49.79
C GLU A 452 -7.62 3.78 -48.64
N GLY A 453 -8.68 3.23 -48.03
CA GLY A 453 -8.54 2.33 -46.88
C GLY A 453 -9.85 1.73 -46.34
N GLU A 454 -10.60 1.01 -47.17
CA GLU A 454 -11.68 0.10 -46.73
C GLU A 454 -11.14 -1.03 -45.78
N ASN A 455 -11.89 -1.84 -45.03
CA ASN A 455 -13.32 -2.18 -44.85
C ASN A 455 -13.56 -2.39 -43.31
N ASP A 456 -14.71 -2.78 -42.73
CA ASP A 456 -15.95 -3.41 -43.23
C ASP A 456 -17.16 -3.03 -42.34
N ARG A 457 -18.35 -3.61 -42.62
CA ARG A 457 -19.68 -3.19 -42.15
C ARG A 457 -20.28 -4.08 -41.03
N SER A 458 -21.51 -3.71 -40.66
CA SER A 458 -22.55 -4.47 -39.95
C SER A 458 -22.51 -4.51 -38.41
N ASN A 459 -23.64 -4.43 -37.71
CA ASN A 459 -25.01 -4.06 -38.12
C ASN A 459 -25.78 -3.54 -36.89
N GLU A 460 -26.82 -2.71 -37.11
CA GLU A 460 -27.82 -2.38 -36.10
C GLU A 460 -29.02 -3.36 -36.13
N ASP A 461 -29.92 -3.21 -35.15
CA ASP A 461 -31.27 -3.77 -35.02
C ASP A 461 -31.47 -5.29 -34.93
N ASN A 462 -32.07 -5.75 -33.82
CA ASN A 462 -33.53 -5.89 -33.80
C ASN A 462 -34.13 -6.06 -32.38
N GLU A 463 -35.45 -5.83 -32.30
CA GLU A 463 -36.27 -5.62 -31.10
C GLU A 463 -36.59 -6.88 -30.27
N SER A 464 -37.08 -6.71 -29.04
CA SER A 464 -38.51 -7.00 -28.72
C SER A 464 -38.93 -6.78 -27.25
N CYS A 465 -40.24 -6.56 -27.09
CA CYS A 465 -41.12 -6.40 -25.92
C CYS A 465 -40.69 -7.08 -24.58
N SER A 466 -41.13 -6.62 -23.40
CA SER A 466 -42.47 -6.11 -23.03
C SER A 466 -42.45 -5.28 -21.72
N GLY A 467 -43.59 -4.72 -21.28
CA GLY A 467 -43.69 -3.96 -20.02
C GLY A 467 -45.04 -4.12 -19.30
N SER A 468 -45.10 -3.61 -18.06
CA SER A 468 -46.31 -3.45 -17.24
C SER A 468 -46.06 -2.45 -16.10
N GLU A 469 -47.11 -1.76 -15.64
CA GLU A 469 -47.07 -0.75 -14.56
C GLU A 469 -47.32 -1.36 -13.16
N PHE A 470 -47.54 -0.49 -12.15
CA PHE A 470 -47.72 -0.73 -10.71
C PHE A 470 -46.45 -1.13 -9.92
N SER A 471 -46.28 -0.71 -8.65
CA SER A 471 -47.15 0.08 -7.75
C SER A 471 -46.35 1.09 -6.94
N ASP A 472 -47.00 2.18 -6.52
CA ASP A 472 -46.59 2.99 -5.38
C ASP A 472 -46.76 2.21 -4.05
N GLY A 473 -46.05 2.66 -3.01
CA GLY A 473 -46.40 2.41 -1.61
C GLY A 473 -45.55 1.38 -0.86
N ASP A 474 -44.51 1.86 -0.16
CA ASP A 474 -44.21 1.46 1.22
C ASP A 474 -43.31 2.53 1.87
N GLU A 475 -43.81 3.21 2.91
CA GLU A 475 -43.03 4.17 3.70
C GLU A 475 -42.19 3.42 4.74
N GLU A 476 -40.92 3.13 4.46
CA GLU A 476 -40.01 2.62 5.49
C GLU A 476 -39.64 3.73 6.49
N ASP A 477 -40.09 3.54 7.75
CA ASP A 477 -39.71 4.32 8.94
C ASP A 477 -38.20 4.60 8.98
N LEU A 478 -37.79 5.83 8.69
CA LEU A 478 -36.40 6.29 8.77
C LEU A 478 -35.93 6.42 10.23
N LYS A 479 -35.75 5.28 10.90
CA LYS A 479 -34.91 5.16 12.09
C LYS A 479 -33.48 5.47 11.69
N SER A 480 -33.04 6.68 12.02
CA SER A 480 -31.73 7.21 11.67
C SER A 480 -30.60 6.53 12.46
N GLU A 481 -30.28 5.28 12.13
CA GLU A 481 -29.00 4.69 12.52
C GLU A 481 -27.88 5.31 11.67
N GLY A 482 -26.82 5.80 12.32
CA GLY A 482 -25.66 6.39 11.64
C GLY A 482 -24.98 5.37 10.73
N THR A 483 -25.04 5.57 9.41
CA THR A 483 -24.68 4.54 8.43
C THR A 483 -23.23 4.65 7.98
N VAL A 484 -22.45 3.58 8.18
CA VAL A 484 -21.04 3.51 7.78
C VAL A 484 -20.92 2.87 6.40
N HIS A 485 -20.28 3.58 5.48
CA HIS A 485 -19.89 3.10 4.16
C HIS A 485 -18.40 2.76 4.16
N ILE A 486 -18.03 1.58 3.67
CA ILE A 486 -16.62 1.17 3.55
C ILE A 486 -16.27 1.02 2.07
N LEU A 487 -15.35 1.85 1.61
CA LEU A 487 -14.92 1.94 0.22
C LEU A 487 -13.48 1.44 0.16
N TYR A 488 -13.27 0.15 -0.08
CA TYR A 488 -11.92 -0.43 -0.03
C TYR A 488 -11.31 -0.59 -1.41
N SER A 489 -9.98 -0.46 -1.50
CA SER A 489 -9.24 -0.71 -2.74
C SER A 489 -9.32 -2.20 -3.09
N THR A 490 -10.13 -2.54 -4.10
CA THR A 490 -10.05 -3.85 -4.75
C THR A 490 -8.86 -3.87 -5.69
N VAL A 491 -7.82 -4.62 -5.30
CA VAL A 491 -7.03 -5.33 -6.29
C VAL A 491 -7.99 -6.20 -7.11
N HIS A 492 -7.82 -6.24 -8.44
CA HIS A 492 -8.74 -6.93 -9.35
C HIS A 492 -8.99 -8.40 -8.93
N MET A 493 -10.25 -8.82 -9.10
CA MET A 493 -10.64 -10.24 -9.16
C MET A 493 -10.23 -10.84 -10.51
#